data_AF-A0A2G2CL72-F1
#
_entry.id   AF-A0A2G2CL72-F1
#
_cell.length_a   1.000
_cell.length_b   1.000
_cell.length_c   1.000
_cell.angle_alpha   90.00
_cell.angle_beta   90.00
_cell.angle_gamma   90.00
#
_symmetry.space_group_name_H-M   'P 1'
#
loop_
_entity.id
_entity.type
_entity.pdbx_description
1 polymer ?
#
loop_
_entity_poly.entity_id
_entity_poly.type
_entity_poly.pdbx_seq_one_letter_code
_entity_poly.pdbx_strand_id
1 'polypeptide(L)'
;MIAEKMILRTHPLFEIEFRRDGFNVVDNSKFNTNRFYHFDLISEIEAKIKSTNFFITAINFILFAGPKYHYYDRQQLKFKYEKEEVVIFIESCDFETLLQISEKIKSRISNLNTQH
;
A
#
# COMPACT_ATOMS: atom_id res chain seq x y z
N MET A 1 -14.51 -16.36 8.35
CA MET A 1 -13.82 -17.12 7.28
C MET A 1 -12.89 -16.16 6.57
N ILE A 2 -11.61 -16.50 6.45
CA ILE A 2 -10.67 -15.78 5.58
C ILE A 2 -11.03 -16.19 4.15
N ALA A 3 -11.30 -15.20 3.29
CA ALA A 3 -11.64 -15.46 1.90
C ALA A 3 -10.37 -15.62 1.07
N GLU A 4 -9.36 -14.79 1.33
CA GLU A 4 -8.12 -14.78 0.57
C GLU A 4 -7.00 -14.08 1.34
N LYS A 5 -5.75 -14.42 1.02
CA LYS A 5 -4.57 -13.83 1.66
C LYS A 5 -3.53 -13.53 0.60
N MET A 6 -3.02 -12.30 0.61
CA MET A 6 -1.98 -11.83 -0.31
C MET A 6 -0.76 -11.40 0.51
N ILE A 7 0.38 -12.03 0.25
CA ILE A 7 1.64 -11.76 0.95
C ILE A 7 2.46 -10.81 0.08
N LEU A 8 2.74 -9.61 0.59
CA LEU A 8 3.53 -8.59 -0.13
C LEU A 8 5.02 -8.70 0.18
N ARG A 9 5.38 -9.16 1.39
CA ARG A 9 6.76 -9.39 1.81
C ARG A 9 6.80 -10.49 2.86
N THR A 10 7.79 -11.38 2.79
CA THR A 10 7.93 -12.48 3.75
C THR A 10 8.79 -12.11 4.97
N HIS A 11 9.73 -11.17 4.82
CA HIS A 11 10.67 -10.79 5.89
C HIS A 11 11.02 -9.28 5.88
N PRO A 12 10.64 -8.50 6.90
CA PRO A 12 9.59 -8.80 7.88
C PRO A 12 8.23 -9.03 7.20
N LEU A 13 7.40 -9.90 7.75
CA LEU A 13 6.14 -10.28 7.12
C LEU A 13 5.24 -9.05 6.91
N PHE A 14 4.78 -8.85 5.69
CA PHE A 14 3.75 -7.88 5.34
C PHE A 14 2.71 -8.54 4.42
N GLU A 15 1.48 -8.60 4.88
CA GLU A 15 0.40 -9.31 4.21
C GLU A 15 -0.96 -8.63 4.42
N ILE A 16 -1.87 -8.87 3.48
CA ILE A 16 -3.25 -8.40 3.53
C ILE A 16 -4.17 -9.62 3.45
N GLU A 17 -4.99 -9.78 4.48
CA GLU A 17 -5.99 -10.86 4.56
C GLU A 17 -7.38 -10.30 4.23
N PHE A 18 -7.94 -10.72 3.10
CA PHE A 18 -9.28 -10.35 2.69
C PHE A 18 -10.32 -11.20 3.40
N ARG A 19 -11.31 -10.51 3.97
CA ARG A 19 -12.51 -11.09 4.59
C ARG A 19 -13.75 -10.59 3.85
N ARG A 20 -14.93 -11.06 4.26
CA ARG A 20 -16.19 -10.70 3.59
C ARG A 20 -16.54 -9.22 3.75
N ASP A 21 -16.24 -8.68 4.93
CA ASP A 21 -16.62 -7.37 5.45
C ASP A 21 -15.48 -6.34 5.37
N GLY A 22 -14.26 -6.77 5.10
CA GLY A 22 -13.09 -5.90 5.11
C GLY A 22 -11.80 -6.63 4.80
N PHE A 23 -10.69 -6.00 5.15
CA PHE A 23 -9.37 -6.62 5.08
C PHE A 23 -8.55 -6.34 6.34
N ASN A 24 -7.72 -7.32 6.70
CA ASN A 24 -6.75 -7.17 7.77
C ASN A 24 -5.40 -6.85 7.17
N VAL A 25 -4.74 -5.83 7.69
CA VAL A 25 -3.35 -5.52 7.39
C VAL A 25 -2.50 -6.12 8.49
N VAL A 26 -1.54 -6.96 8.14
CA VAL A 26 -0.57 -7.54 9.07
C VAL A 26 0.82 -7.13 8.62
N ASP A 27 1.48 -6.27 9.38
CA ASP A 27 2.88 -5.92 9.19
C ASP A 27 3.67 -6.17 10.47
N ASN A 28 4.59 -7.11 10.42
CA ASN A 28 5.51 -7.42 11.51
C ASN A 28 6.77 -6.54 11.50
N SER A 29 6.80 -5.50 10.64
CA SER A 29 7.86 -4.48 10.68
C SER A 29 7.73 -3.56 11.88
N LYS A 30 8.82 -2.88 12.24
CA LYS A 30 8.87 -1.96 13.39
C LYS A 30 7.97 -0.72 13.26
N PHE A 31 7.45 -0.44 12.07
CA PHE A 31 6.86 0.87 11.73
C PHE A 31 5.35 0.85 11.51
N ASN A 32 4.72 -0.32 11.39
CA ASN A 32 3.32 -0.43 11.01
C ASN A 32 2.50 -1.19 12.06
N THR A 33 1.18 -1.01 11.99
CA THR A 33 0.21 -1.57 12.93
C THR A 33 -0.64 -2.64 12.25
N ASN A 34 -0.87 -3.74 12.96
CA ASN A 34 -1.84 -4.76 12.57
C ASN A 34 -3.25 -4.21 12.81
N ARG A 35 -4.01 -3.95 11.75
CA ARG A 35 -5.34 -3.33 11.85
C ARG A 35 -6.30 -3.90 10.81
N PHE A 36 -7.54 -4.08 11.23
CA PHE A 36 -8.65 -4.44 10.36
C PHE A 36 -9.38 -3.19 9.88
N TYR A 37 -9.73 -3.17 8.59
CA TYR A 37 -10.48 -2.09 7.95
C TYR A 37 -11.72 -2.68 7.26
N HIS A 38 -12.89 -2.19 7.64
CA HIS A 38 -14.16 -2.55 7.00
C HIS A 38 -14.35 -1.82 5.66
N PHE A 39 -14.92 -2.49 4.66
CA PHE A 39 -15.08 -1.92 3.31
C PHE A 39 -16.12 -0.81 3.23
N ASP A 40 -17.19 -0.89 4.02
CA ASP A 40 -18.27 0.11 4.10
C ASP A 40 -17.80 1.46 4.64
N LEU A 41 -16.72 1.47 5.41
CA LEU A 41 -16.11 2.67 5.98
C LEU A 41 -15.02 3.28 5.10
N ILE A 42 -14.70 2.67 3.95
CA ILE A 42 -13.68 3.18 3.03
C ILE A 42 -14.34 3.91 1.87
N SER A 43 -14.02 5.20 1.73
CA SER A 43 -14.58 6.04 0.66
C SER A 43 -13.67 6.12 -0.57
N GLU A 44 -12.35 6.13 -0.37
CA GLU A 44 -11.36 6.32 -1.43
C GLU A 44 -10.12 5.47 -1.13
N ILE A 45 -9.52 4.89 -2.17
CA ILE A 45 -8.24 4.17 -2.08
C ILE A 45 -7.37 4.44 -3.30
N GLU A 46 -6.07 4.59 -3.08
CA GLU A 46 -5.08 4.92 -4.09
C GLU A 46 -3.74 4.25 -3.77
N ALA A 47 -3.17 3.56 -4.75
CA ALA A 47 -1.79 3.09 -4.69
C ALA A 47 -0.89 4.14 -5.34
N LYS A 48 0.11 4.64 -4.61
CA LYS A 48 1.07 5.63 -5.10
C LYS A 48 2.49 5.09 -5.04
N ILE A 49 3.26 5.35 -6.08
CA ILE A 49 4.72 5.38 -5.99
C ILE A 49 5.09 6.82 -5.68
N LYS A 50 5.72 7.06 -4.52
CA LYS A 50 6.40 8.34 -4.31
C LYS A 50 7.69 8.34 -5.13
N SER A 51 7.58 8.70 -6.40
CA SER A 51 8.73 8.93 -7.28
C SER A 51 9.53 10.11 -6.72
N THR A 52 10.78 9.85 -6.33
CA THR A 52 11.72 10.94 -6.08
C THR A 52 12.03 11.57 -7.44
N ASN A 53 11.69 12.85 -7.62
CA ASN A 53 11.87 13.63 -8.85
C ASN A 53 13.08 13.15 -9.67
N PHE A 54 12.82 12.43 -10.77
CA PHE A 54 13.83 11.87 -11.66
C PHE A 54 14.89 12.91 -12.10
N PHE A 55 14.45 14.16 -12.25
CA PHE A 55 15.31 15.30 -12.59
C PHE A 55 16.40 15.61 -11.55
N ILE A 56 16.12 15.42 -10.26
CA ILE A 56 17.09 15.66 -9.18
C ILE A 56 18.14 14.55 -9.19
N THR A 57 17.73 13.31 -9.49
CA THR A 57 18.63 12.15 -9.61
C THR A 57 19.62 12.31 -10.77
N ALA A 58 19.16 12.81 -11.92
CA ALA A 58 20.01 13.05 -13.09
C ALA A 58 21.05 14.16 -12.86
N ILE A 59 20.65 15.25 -12.20
CA ILE A 59 21.55 16.37 -11.87
C ILE A 59 22.63 15.92 -10.86
N ASN A 60 22.26 15.14 -9.84
CA ASN A 60 23.23 14.64 -8.86
C ASN A 60 24.22 13.61 -9.43
N PHE A 61 23.81 12.80 -10.41
CA PHE A 61 24.70 11.84 -11.07
C PHE A 61 25.86 12.52 -11.82
N ILE A 62 25.61 13.70 -12.39
CA ILE A 62 26.62 14.47 -13.13
C ILE A 62 27.53 15.25 -12.16
N LEU A 63 27.01 15.66 -11.00
CA LEU A 63 27.73 16.55 -10.07
C LEU A 63 28.52 15.84 -8.96
N PHE A 64 28.15 14.61 -8.57
CA PHE A 64 28.79 13.93 -7.44
C PHE A 64 29.00 12.44 -7.71
N ALA A 65 30.20 12.07 -8.17
CA ALA A 65 30.73 10.70 -8.11
C ALA A 65 31.09 10.30 -6.65
N GLY A 66 30.12 10.39 -5.75
CA GLY A 66 30.19 10.05 -4.32
C GLY A 66 29.05 9.10 -3.92
N PRO A 67 29.07 8.49 -2.72
CA PRO A 67 28.47 7.19 -2.45
C PRO A 67 26.97 7.16 -2.76
N LYS A 68 26.57 6.05 -3.40
CA LYS A 68 25.21 5.70 -3.79
C LYS A 68 24.24 5.87 -2.61
N TYR A 69 23.60 7.03 -2.52
CA TYR A 69 22.40 7.17 -1.73
C TYR A 69 21.33 6.30 -2.40
N HIS A 70 21.08 5.13 -1.83
CA HIS A 70 19.91 4.32 -2.17
C HIS A 70 18.66 5.07 -1.73
N TYR A 71 18.17 5.95 -2.60
CA TYR A 71 16.87 6.58 -2.43
C TYR A 71 15.80 5.53 -2.69
N TYR A 72 15.24 4.98 -1.62
CA TYR A 72 14.15 4.02 -1.70
C TYR A 72 12.88 4.74 -2.17
N ASP A 73 12.42 4.42 -3.38
CA ASP A 73 11.07 4.72 -3.83
C ASP A 73 10.09 4.09 -2.84
N ARG A 74 9.44 4.91 -2.01
CA ARG A 74 8.49 4.41 -1.01
C ARG A 74 7.13 4.26 -1.66
N GLN A 75 6.78 3.03 -2.00
CA GLN A 75 5.42 2.68 -2.41
C GLN A 75 4.47 2.84 -1.21
N GLN A 76 3.26 3.31 -1.47
CA GLN A 76 2.29 3.61 -0.41
C GLN A 76 0.89 3.18 -0.85
N LEU A 77 0.15 2.57 0.08
CA LEU A 77 -1.29 2.39 -0.04
C LEU A 77 -1.97 3.45 0.82
N LYS A 78 -2.73 4.32 0.17
CA LYS A 78 -3.41 5.43 0.82
C LYS A 78 -4.91 5.26 0.67
N PHE A 79 -5.67 5.40 1.75
CA PHE A 79 -7.13 5.36 1.70
C PHE A 79 -7.76 6.22 2.78
N LYS A 80 -9.00 6.66 2.54
CA LYS A 80 -9.81 7.33 3.54
C LYS A 80 -10.68 6.31 4.26
N TYR A 81 -10.50 6.21 5.58
CA TYR A 81 -11.28 5.36 6.46
C TYR A 81 -12.08 6.25 7.41
N GLU A 82 -13.41 6.20 7.31
CA GLU A 82 -14.33 7.13 7.98
C GLU A 82 -14.01 8.60 7.64
N LYS A 83 -13.33 9.32 8.55
CA LYS A 83 -12.87 10.71 8.38
C LYS A 83 -11.35 10.84 8.44
N GLU A 84 -10.64 9.73 8.63
CA GLU A 84 -9.19 9.70 8.77
C GLU A 84 -8.53 9.24 7.48
N GLU A 85 -7.37 9.82 7.20
CA GLU A 85 -6.53 9.41 6.10
C GLU A 85 -5.53 8.37 6.60
N VAL A 86 -5.62 7.16 6.07
CA VAL A 86 -4.72 6.07 6.40
C VAL A 86 -3.67 5.94 5.31
N VAL A 87 -2.41 5.98 5.71
CA VAL A 87 -1.26 5.76 4.81
C VAL A 87 -0.47 4.58 5.34
N ILE A 88 -0.39 3.52 4.53
CA ILE A 88 0.42 2.35 4.81
C ILE A 88 1.66 2.44 3.91
N PHE A 89 2.83 2.53 4.54
CA PHE A 89 4.11 2.51 3.83
C PHE A 89 4.48 1.08 3.49
N ILE A 90 4.77 0.86 2.21
CA ILE A 90 5.03 -0.45 1.63
C ILE A 90 6.47 -0.42 1.12
N GLU A 91 7.39 -0.74 2.01
CA GLU A 91 8.83 -0.76 1.70
C GLU A 91 9.22 -2.12 1.12
N SER A 92 9.99 -2.10 0.03
CA SER A 92 10.58 -3.30 -0.59
C SER A 92 9.55 -4.39 -0.98
N CYS A 93 8.35 -4.00 -1.38
CA CYS A 93 7.36 -4.93 -1.95
C CYS A 93 7.23 -4.74 -3.46
N ASP A 94 6.71 -5.76 -4.13
CA ASP A 94 6.39 -5.69 -5.54
C ASP A 94 5.21 -4.73 -5.79
N PHE A 95 5.42 -3.76 -6.69
CA PHE A 95 4.41 -2.74 -6.99
C PHE A 95 3.22 -3.32 -7.75
N GLU A 96 3.42 -4.35 -8.56
CA GLU A 96 2.34 -5.01 -9.29
C GLU A 96 1.34 -5.65 -8.32
N THR A 97 1.86 -6.36 -7.31
CA THR A 97 1.06 -6.91 -6.22
C THR A 97 0.28 -5.82 -5.47
N LEU A 98 0.88 -4.65 -5.25
CA LEU A 98 0.21 -3.52 -4.61
C LEU A 98 -0.95 -2.97 -5.47
N LEU A 99 -0.74 -2.83 -6.79
CA LEU A 99 -1.79 -2.40 -7.71
C LEU A 99 -2.97 -3.38 -7.69
N GLN A 100 -2.69 -4.69 -7.77
CA GLN A 100 -3.72 -5.73 -7.70
C GLN A 100 -4.55 -5.66 -6.41
N ILE A 101 -3.89 -5.42 -5.27
CA ILE A 101 -4.57 -5.24 -3.99
C ILE A 101 -5.46 -3.99 -4.01
N SER A 102 -4.95 -2.87 -4.51
CA SER A 102 -5.71 -1.63 -4.62
C SER A 102 -6.95 -1.80 -5.50
N GLU A 103 -6.80 -2.38 -6.69
CA GLU A 103 -7.90 -2.65 -7.61
C GLU A 103 -8.94 -3.60 -7.01
N LYS A 104 -8.49 -4.62 -6.29
CA LYS A 104 -9.38 -5.55 -5.60
C LYS A 104 -10.21 -4.88 -4.51
N ILE A 105 -9.59 -4.03 -3.70
CA ILE A 105 -10.29 -3.24 -2.69
C ILE A 105 -11.30 -2.30 -3.37
N LYS A 106 -10.90 -1.60 -4.44
CA LYS A 106 -11.79 -0.73 -5.24
C LYS A 106 -13.00 -1.49 -5.78
N SER A 107 -12.77 -2.66 -6.37
CA SER A 107 -13.84 -3.50 -6.93
C SER A 107 -14.82 -3.93 -5.83
N ARG A 108 -14.33 -4.30 -4.65
CA ARG A 108 -15.17 -4.66 -3.50
C ARG A 108 -16.03 -3.49 -3.02
N ILE A 109 -15.44 -2.31 -2.86
CA ILE A 109 -16.16 -1.09 -2.46
C ILE A 109 -17.21 -0.72 -3.53
N SER A 110 -16.85 -0.76 -4.81
CA SER A 110 -17.79 -0.46 -5.90
C SER A 110 -18.97 -1.43 -5.89
N ASN A 111 -18.73 -2.73 -5.72
CA ASN A 111 -19.80 -3.73 -5.68
C ASN A 111 -20.75 -3.55 -4.48
N LEU A 112 -20.27 -3.05 -3.34
CA LEU A 112 -21.11 -2.71 -2.20
C LEU A 112 -22.02 -1.50 -2.50
N ASN A 113 -21.49 -0.49 -3.19
CA ASN A 113 -22.25 0.70 -3.57
C ASN A 113 -23.32 0.42 -4.64
N THR A 114 -23.16 -0.60 -5.48
CA THR A 114 -24.16 -0.98 -6.50
C THR A 114 -25.29 -1.85 -5.95
N GLN A 115 -25.17 -2.37 -4.71
CA GLN A 115 -26.22 -3.19 -4.07
C GLN A 115 -27.19 -2.37 -3.20
N HIS A 116 -27.01 -1.05 -3.16
CA HIS A 116 -27.90 -0.08 -2.51
C HIS A 116 -28.58 0.81 -3.56
#